data_AF-A0A0Q6WZB3-F1
#
_entry.id   AF-A0A0Q6WZB3-F1
#
_cell.length_a   1.000
_cell.length_b   1.000
_cell.length_c   1.000
_cell.angle_alpha   90.00
_cell.angle_beta   90.00
_cell.angle_gamma   90.00
#
_symmetry.space_group_name_H-M   'P 1'
#
loop_
_entity.id
_entity.type
_entity.pdbx_description
1 polymer ?
#
loop_
_entity_poly.entity_id
_entity_poly.type
_entity_poly.pdbx_seq_one_letter_code
_entity_poly.pdbx_strand_id
1 'polypeptide(L)'
;MSSQSTPFAEAPATPLGLVLAAALPPLLAFNQTPAATLYNQLLALAGWGLVLVLWAPATPGWRAGLKSPAAMALALLLAAPMSSVVWRALPLSLGLGATAIIGAGLAVLLVAQGLSTQSRQLAAEAFCWGLLITGLLTVAVCIVQVFLPAGADGNFIARSGVVGSAVGNLRQPNHLASLMMWSSIAAVFITEKRGWRPALAPLLFAFVFTIVLSASRTGYVGIALLALWGVVDRSLSRSARLCLLATPLMLGVSWWGMSLWSAESGHAFRAASRLSEGAGSPSRLAILRDAWALTTANPLLGVGWGEFNFAWSLTPFPDRPIAFFDHTHNIASQLAVELGLPWAGAVLLLLAWALWKAWRSPSEKAEDTPLRRMALMIVLTIALHSLVEYPLWYAYFLLPACFALGLALPAEAPAKPAGATPWRMIGGLLIAGSAFAVWDYQRVVAIYMPSEDAMPLGARIADGQRSLFFSHQADYAAATSQPPGPFALEAARRTAFNLIDARLLMHWSQSLEKTGDVQGARFLADRLREFRNPTGDNWFAACENTASAPAMSQCLPASAVIDWRTLR
;
A
#
# COMPACT_ATOMS: atom_id res chain seq x y z
N MET A 1 -45.92 19.14 -19.93
CA MET A 1 -45.42 17.77 -20.13
C MET A 1 -44.18 17.57 -19.29
N SER A 2 -44.36 17.07 -18.07
CA SER A 2 -43.29 16.71 -17.14
C SER A 2 -42.67 15.39 -17.60
N SER A 3 -41.43 15.41 -18.07
CA SER A 3 -40.68 14.17 -18.28
C SER A 3 -40.41 13.54 -16.91
N GLN A 4 -41.24 12.57 -16.53
CA GLN A 4 -40.89 11.62 -15.48
C GLN A 4 -39.63 10.90 -15.95
N SER A 5 -38.48 11.24 -15.35
CA SER A 5 -37.29 10.42 -15.46
C SER A 5 -37.63 9.04 -14.94
N THR A 6 -37.65 8.06 -15.83
CA THR A 6 -37.75 6.65 -15.45
C THR A 6 -36.69 6.34 -14.39
N PRO A 7 -37.04 5.69 -13.27
CA PRO A 7 -36.04 5.26 -12.30
C PRO A 7 -35.09 4.34 -13.04
N PHE A 8 -33.79 4.62 -12.93
CA PHE A 8 -32.74 3.77 -13.46
C PHE A 8 -32.97 2.38 -12.86
N ALA A 9 -33.48 1.43 -13.65
CA ALA A 9 -33.51 0.03 -13.25
C ALA A 9 -32.06 -0.44 -13.24
N GLU A 10 -31.39 -0.31 -12.10
CA GLU A 10 -29.98 -0.67 -11.96
C GLU A 10 -29.84 -2.16 -12.30
N ALA A 11 -29.20 -2.46 -13.44
CA ALA A 11 -29.01 -3.82 -13.90
C ALA A 11 -28.22 -4.63 -12.86
N PRO A 12 -28.52 -5.93 -12.66
CA PRO A 12 -27.87 -6.78 -11.65
C PRO A 12 -26.34 -6.87 -11.79
N ALA A 13 -25.77 -6.48 -12.94
CA ALA A 13 -24.34 -6.38 -13.15
C ALA A 13 -23.66 -5.28 -12.30
N THR A 14 -24.39 -4.21 -11.93
CA THR A 14 -23.83 -3.00 -11.29
C THR A 14 -23.32 -3.27 -9.86
N PRO A 15 -24.11 -3.91 -8.97
CA PRO A 15 -23.65 -4.29 -7.64
C PRO A 15 -22.59 -5.39 -7.69
N LEU A 16 -22.73 -6.36 -8.60
CA LEU A 16 -21.78 -7.45 -8.76
C LEU A 16 -20.38 -6.95 -9.12
N GLY A 17 -20.27 -5.97 -10.03
CA GLY A 17 -18.98 -5.37 -10.37
C GLY A 17 -18.25 -4.79 -9.17
N LEU A 18 -18.99 -4.19 -8.22
CA LEU A 18 -18.42 -3.62 -6.99
C LEU A 18 -18.02 -4.71 -5.99
N VAL A 19 -18.84 -5.75 -5.82
CA VAL A 19 -18.48 -6.95 -5.04
C VAL A 19 -17.16 -7.53 -5.55
N LEU A 20 -17.05 -7.76 -6.85
CA LEU A 20 -15.85 -8.32 -7.47
C LEU A 20 -14.62 -7.41 -7.34
N ALA A 21 -14.78 -6.09 -7.51
CA ALA A 21 -13.69 -5.12 -7.38
C ALA A 21 -13.13 -5.04 -5.95
N ALA A 22 -13.97 -5.19 -4.93
CA ALA A 22 -13.53 -5.27 -3.54
C ALA A 22 -12.96 -6.67 -3.21
N ALA A 23 -13.51 -7.72 -3.83
CA ALA A 23 -13.27 -9.08 -3.39
C ALA A 23 -12.06 -9.76 -4.03
N LEU A 24 -11.95 -9.69 -5.36
CA LEU A 24 -10.96 -10.47 -6.11
C LEU A 24 -9.51 -10.05 -5.86
N PRO A 25 -9.15 -8.74 -5.78
CA PRO A 25 -7.75 -8.34 -5.67
C PRO A 25 -7.04 -8.92 -4.43
N PRO A 26 -7.62 -8.89 -3.21
CA PRO A 26 -6.96 -9.51 -2.05
C PRO A 26 -6.90 -11.03 -2.07
N LEU A 27 -7.77 -11.69 -2.85
CA LEU A 27 -7.83 -13.14 -2.95
C LEU A 27 -6.88 -13.72 -4.00
N LEU A 28 -6.32 -12.91 -4.89
CA LEU A 28 -5.39 -13.38 -5.90
C LEU A 28 -4.06 -13.81 -5.27
N ALA A 29 -3.79 -15.11 -5.28
CA ALA A 29 -2.50 -15.65 -4.84
C ALA A 29 -1.45 -15.62 -5.94
N PHE A 30 -1.76 -15.85 -7.21
CA PHE A 30 -0.73 -15.91 -8.26
C PHE A 30 0.14 -14.64 -8.32
N ASN A 31 1.48 -14.83 -8.39
CA ASN A 31 2.44 -13.74 -8.62
C ASN A 31 3.66 -14.21 -9.43
N GLN A 32 4.41 -13.25 -9.94
CA GLN A 32 5.70 -13.48 -10.61
C GLN A 32 6.70 -12.43 -10.12
N THR A 33 7.97 -12.80 -10.05
CA THR A 33 9.04 -11.87 -9.63
C THR A 33 9.33 -10.84 -10.73
N PRO A 34 9.76 -9.62 -10.38
CA PRO A 34 10.21 -9.16 -9.05
C PRO A 34 9.11 -8.63 -8.10
N ALA A 35 7.90 -8.36 -8.57
CA ALA A 35 6.84 -7.71 -7.80
C ALA A 35 5.77 -8.69 -7.27
N ALA A 36 5.81 -8.99 -5.97
CA ALA A 36 4.96 -10.00 -5.34
C ALA A 36 3.45 -9.65 -5.28
N THR A 37 3.06 -8.39 -5.46
CA THR A 37 1.67 -7.90 -5.34
C THR A 37 1.16 -7.17 -6.59
N LEU A 38 1.92 -7.17 -7.69
CA LEU A 38 1.57 -6.39 -8.87
C LEU A 38 0.21 -6.81 -9.45
N TYR A 39 -0.04 -8.11 -9.60
CA TYR A 39 -1.32 -8.57 -10.14
C TYR A 39 -2.50 -8.23 -9.24
N ASN A 40 -2.33 -8.23 -7.92
CA ASN A 40 -3.36 -7.73 -7.00
C ASN A 40 -3.66 -6.24 -7.28
N GLN A 41 -2.63 -5.42 -7.52
CA GLN A 41 -2.82 -4.00 -7.83
C GLN A 41 -3.49 -3.77 -9.19
N LEU A 42 -3.04 -4.47 -10.24
CA LEU A 42 -3.64 -4.36 -11.57
C LEU A 42 -5.07 -4.89 -11.60
N LEU A 43 -5.38 -5.96 -10.87
CA LEU A 43 -6.74 -6.47 -10.73
C LEU A 43 -7.64 -5.49 -9.98
N ALA A 44 -7.11 -4.78 -8.97
CA ALA A 44 -7.84 -3.70 -8.32
C ALA A 44 -8.10 -2.54 -9.28
N LEU A 45 -7.10 -2.07 -10.04
CA LEU A 45 -7.27 -0.99 -11.02
C LEU A 45 -8.30 -1.36 -12.09
N ALA A 46 -8.24 -2.57 -12.65
CA ALA A 46 -9.21 -3.06 -13.63
C ALA A 46 -10.62 -3.21 -13.02
N GLY A 47 -10.73 -3.80 -11.82
CA GLY A 47 -12.00 -3.98 -11.12
C GLY A 47 -12.67 -2.66 -10.78
N TRP A 48 -11.93 -1.69 -10.24
CA TRP A 48 -12.45 -0.35 -9.99
C TRP A 48 -12.71 0.42 -11.29
N GLY A 49 -11.94 0.18 -12.36
CA GLY A 49 -12.24 0.68 -13.70
C GLY A 49 -13.60 0.20 -14.21
N LEU A 50 -13.92 -1.08 -14.00
CA LEU A 50 -15.25 -1.63 -14.30
C LEU A 50 -16.34 -0.96 -13.44
N VAL A 51 -16.09 -0.74 -12.15
CA VAL A 51 -17.00 0.01 -11.28
C VAL A 51 -17.26 1.42 -11.83
N LEU A 52 -16.23 2.15 -12.26
CA LEU A 52 -16.39 3.47 -12.86
C LEU A 52 -17.30 3.42 -14.11
N VAL A 53 -17.15 2.42 -14.97
CA VAL A 53 -17.98 2.25 -16.18
C VAL A 53 -19.44 1.94 -15.81
N LEU A 54 -19.65 0.96 -14.92
CA LEU A 54 -20.99 0.46 -14.57
C LEU A 54 -21.79 1.50 -13.77
N TRP A 55 -21.14 2.21 -12.85
CA TRP A 55 -21.79 3.20 -11.99
C TRP A 55 -21.83 4.59 -12.60
N ALA A 56 -21.18 4.84 -13.74
CA ALA A 56 -21.14 6.14 -14.40
C ALA A 56 -22.52 6.83 -14.50
N PRO A 57 -23.59 6.16 -14.96
CA PRO A 57 -24.90 6.80 -15.13
C PRO A 57 -25.56 7.21 -13.81
N ALA A 58 -25.20 6.55 -12.70
CA ALA A 58 -25.77 6.78 -11.37
C ALA A 58 -25.08 7.93 -10.62
N THR A 59 -24.22 8.73 -11.27
CA THR A 59 -23.37 9.74 -10.62
C THR A 59 -23.69 11.20 -10.99
N PRO A 60 -24.96 11.65 -11.04
CA PRO A 60 -25.29 13.00 -11.51
C PRO A 60 -24.66 14.12 -10.66
N GLY A 61 -24.25 13.82 -9.42
CA GLY A 61 -23.70 14.77 -8.45
C GLY A 61 -22.18 14.96 -8.46
N TRP A 62 -21.42 14.24 -9.29
CA TRP A 62 -19.96 14.12 -9.09
C TRP A 62 -19.20 15.46 -9.14
N ARG A 63 -19.69 16.45 -9.90
CA ARG A 63 -19.09 17.78 -9.99
C ARG A 63 -19.15 18.58 -8.69
N ALA A 64 -20.18 18.37 -7.86
CA ALA A 64 -20.25 18.98 -6.54
C ALA A 64 -19.10 18.49 -5.66
N GLY A 65 -18.74 17.21 -5.81
CA GLY A 65 -17.64 16.56 -5.11
C GLY A 65 -16.25 17.18 -5.34
N LEU A 66 -16.03 17.87 -6.45
CA LEU A 66 -14.76 18.57 -6.74
C LEU A 66 -14.41 19.64 -5.69
N LYS A 67 -15.43 20.22 -5.05
CA LYS A 67 -15.25 21.20 -3.97
C LYS A 67 -15.03 20.55 -2.61
N SER A 68 -15.11 19.21 -2.52
CA SER A 68 -14.87 18.52 -1.27
C SER A 68 -13.40 18.60 -0.90
N PRO A 69 -13.08 18.76 0.41
CA PRO A 69 -11.69 18.79 0.84
C PRO A 69 -10.89 17.55 0.46
N ALA A 70 -11.54 16.38 0.44
CA ALA A 70 -10.88 15.14 0.02
C ALA A 70 -10.50 15.16 -1.47
N ALA A 71 -11.37 15.67 -2.35
CA ALA A 71 -11.05 15.81 -3.76
C ALA A 71 -9.93 16.82 -3.99
N MET A 72 -9.95 17.96 -3.27
CA MET A 72 -8.87 18.95 -3.31
C MET A 72 -7.53 18.37 -2.84
N ALA A 73 -7.52 17.58 -1.75
CA ALA A 73 -6.32 16.92 -1.26
C ALA A 73 -5.74 15.94 -2.30
N LEU A 74 -6.57 15.09 -2.89
CA LEU A 74 -6.14 14.13 -3.92
C LEU A 74 -5.70 14.83 -5.21
N ALA A 75 -6.35 15.92 -5.62
CA ALA A 75 -5.95 16.71 -6.77
C ALA A 75 -4.59 17.40 -6.55
N LEU A 76 -4.32 17.90 -5.33
CA LEU A 76 -3.00 18.41 -4.97
C LEU A 76 -1.94 17.32 -4.96
N LEU A 77 -2.26 16.13 -4.42
CA LEU A 77 -1.33 14.99 -4.46
C LEU A 77 -1.07 14.49 -5.88
N LEU A 78 -2.06 14.54 -6.77
CA LEU A 78 -1.94 14.07 -8.16
C LEU A 78 -0.84 14.82 -8.95
N ALA A 79 -0.57 16.08 -8.60
CA ALA A 79 0.47 16.87 -9.24
C ALA A 79 1.89 16.46 -8.80
N ALA A 80 2.04 15.81 -7.64
CA ALA A 80 3.35 15.54 -7.04
C ALA A 80 4.26 14.63 -7.88
N PRO A 81 3.82 13.45 -8.36
CA PRO A 81 4.73 12.55 -9.07
C PRO A 81 5.26 13.17 -10.37
N MET A 82 4.39 13.81 -11.16
CA MET A 82 4.80 14.45 -12.41
C MET A 82 5.67 15.69 -12.17
N SER A 83 5.47 16.43 -11.06
CA SER A 83 6.37 17.51 -10.70
C SER A 83 7.80 17.01 -10.43
N SER A 84 7.95 15.86 -9.76
CA SER A 84 9.27 15.23 -9.57
C SER A 84 9.87 14.72 -10.88
N VAL A 85 9.06 14.17 -11.80
CA VAL A 85 9.56 13.76 -13.13
C VAL A 85 10.14 14.96 -13.88
N VAL A 86 9.40 16.07 -13.95
CA VAL A 86 9.80 17.23 -14.75
C VAL A 86 10.93 18.03 -14.08
N TRP A 87 10.88 18.21 -12.75
CA TRP A 87 11.79 19.14 -12.06
C TRP A 87 12.94 18.46 -11.32
N ARG A 88 12.85 17.14 -11.08
CA ARG A 88 13.81 16.39 -10.27
C ARG A 88 14.35 15.12 -10.94
N ALA A 89 14.02 14.94 -12.22
CA ALA A 89 14.45 13.80 -13.03
C ALA A 89 14.05 12.43 -12.43
N LEU A 90 12.94 12.37 -11.68
CA LEU A 90 12.38 11.08 -11.26
C LEU A 90 12.09 10.24 -12.51
N PRO A 91 12.46 8.94 -12.53
CA PRO A 91 12.15 8.06 -13.65
C PRO A 91 10.66 8.10 -14.00
N LEU A 92 10.36 8.31 -15.29
CA LEU A 92 8.99 8.46 -15.79
C LEU A 92 8.10 7.27 -15.41
N SER A 93 8.66 6.06 -15.38
CA SER A 93 7.94 4.84 -15.00
C SER A 93 7.36 4.89 -13.59
N LEU A 94 8.14 5.40 -12.62
CA LEU A 94 7.71 5.59 -11.23
C LEU A 94 6.66 6.71 -11.12
N GLY A 95 6.88 7.82 -11.81
CA GLY A 95 5.94 8.94 -11.83
C GLY A 95 4.57 8.55 -12.42
N LEU A 96 4.56 7.84 -13.56
CA LEU A 96 3.34 7.40 -14.23
C LEU A 96 2.53 6.44 -13.36
N GLY A 97 3.18 5.47 -12.73
CA GLY A 97 2.52 4.51 -11.83
C GLY A 97 1.83 5.21 -10.66
N ALA A 98 2.53 6.11 -9.97
CA ALA A 98 1.97 6.89 -8.87
C ALA A 98 0.80 7.80 -9.32
N THR A 99 0.96 8.47 -10.46
CA THR A 99 -0.08 9.34 -11.04
C THR A 99 -1.35 8.56 -11.37
N ALA A 100 -1.21 7.37 -11.98
CA ALA A 100 -2.34 6.51 -12.31
C ALA A 100 -3.11 6.06 -11.05
N ILE A 101 -2.40 5.66 -9.99
CA ILE A 101 -3.00 5.20 -8.73
C ILE A 101 -3.73 6.34 -8.02
N ILE A 102 -3.12 7.53 -7.89
CA ILE A 102 -3.74 8.70 -7.25
C ILE A 102 -4.94 9.19 -8.09
N GLY A 103 -4.80 9.23 -9.41
CA GLY A 103 -5.87 9.63 -10.33
C GLY A 103 -7.06 8.69 -10.27
N ALA A 104 -6.82 7.38 -10.21
CA ALA A 104 -7.86 6.38 -9.98
C ALA A 104 -8.55 6.59 -8.62
N GLY A 105 -7.79 6.88 -7.56
CA GLY A 105 -8.33 7.21 -6.23
C GLY A 105 -9.26 8.43 -6.27
N LEU A 106 -8.85 9.51 -6.94
CA LEU A 106 -9.68 10.70 -7.13
C LEU A 106 -10.96 10.39 -7.91
N ALA A 107 -10.87 9.63 -9.00
CA ALA A 107 -12.04 9.24 -9.80
C ALA A 107 -13.04 8.40 -8.99
N VAL A 108 -12.55 7.41 -8.25
CA VAL A 108 -13.38 6.54 -7.39
C VAL A 108 -14.05 7.34 -6.27
N LEU A 109 -13.34 8.29 -5.66
CA LEU A 109 -13.89 9.20 -4.66
C LEU A 109 -15.02 10.08 -5.24
N LEU A 110 -14.81 10.67 -6.42
CA LEU A 110 -15.81 11.53 -7.06
C LEU A 110 -17.03 10.75 -7.54
N VAL A 111 -16.86 9.51 -8.00
CA VAL A 111 -17.97 8.61 -8.29
C VAL A 111 -18.79 8.36 -7.03
N ALA A 112 -18.17 7.96 -5.91
CA ALA A 112 -18.87 7.73 -4.65
C ALA A 112 -19.66 8.96 -4.15
N GLN A 113 -19.07 10.16 -4.25
CA GLN A 113 -19.74 11.42 -3.89
C GLN A 113 -20.89 11.79 -4.84
N GLY A 114 -20.79 11.39 -6.11
CA GLY A 114 -21.79 11.71 -7.14
C GLY A 114 -23.02 10.81 -7.14
N LEU A 115 -22.97 9.67 -6.43
CA LEU A 115 -24.07 8.70 -6.37
C LEU A 115 -25.35 9.30 -5.77
N SER A 116 -26.50 8.94 -6.34
CA SER A 116 -27.83 9.24 -5.75
C SER A 116 -28.01 8.57 -4.39
N THR A 117 -28.93 9.05 -3.54
CA THR A 117 -29.18 8.46 -2.21
C THR A 117 -29.47 6.96 -2.28
N GLN A 118 -30.31 6.53 -3.23
CA GLN A 118 -30.64 5.11 -3.42
C GLN A 118 -29.43 4.31 -3.90
N SER A 119 -28.73 4.81 -4.93
CA SER A 119 -27.53 4.18 -5.49
C SER A 119 -26.41 4.07 -4.45
N ARG A 120 -26.26 5.05 -3.55
CA ARG A 120 -25.29 5.00 -2.42
C ARG A 120 -25.57 3.82 -1.51
N GLN A 121 -26.82 3.59 -1.13
CA GLN A 121 -27.19 2.48 -0.26
C GLN A 121 -26.92 1.11 -0.90
N LEU A 122 -27.18 0.98 -2.21
CA LEU A 122 -26.88 -0.24 -2.95
C LEU A 122 -25.36 -0.44 -3.09
N ALA A 123 -24.63 0.62 -3.44
CA ALA A 123 -23.18 0.56 -3.62
C ALA A 123 -22.45 0.21 -2.32
N ALA A 124 -22.85 0.83 -1.20
CA ALA A 124 -22.29 0.52 0.12
C ALA A 124 -22.57 -0.93 0.55
N GLU A 125 -23.77 -1.43 0.28
CA GLU A 125 -24.08 -2.83 0.56
C GLU A 125 -23.27 -3.79 -0.32
N ALA A 126 -23.18 -3.54 -1.63
CA ALA A 126 -22.32 -4.33 -2.52
C ALA A 126 -20.85 -4.31 -2.06
N PHE A 127 -20.38 -3.16 -1.60
CA PHE A 127 -19.02 -2.98 -1.11
C PHE A 127 -18.76 -3.83 0.13
N CYS A 128 -19.66 -3.75 1.12
CA CYS A 128 -19.57 -4.56 2.32
C CYS A 128 -19.71 -6.05 2.02
N TRP A 129 -20.55 -6.46 1.07
CA TRP A 129 -20.61 -7.86 0.63
C TRP A 129 -19.29 -8.34 0.06
N GLY A 130 -18.64 -7.55 -0.81
CA GLY A 130 -17.32 -7.87 -1.33
C GLY A 130 -16.28 -8.04 -0.22
N LEU A 131 -16.22 -7.11 0.74
CA LEU A 131 -15.31 -7.18 1.89
C LEU A 131 -15.61 -8.37 2.83
N LEU A 132 -16.89 -8.70 3.04
CA LEU A 132 -17.32 -9.81 3.88
C LEU A 132 -16.96 -11.16 3.25
N ILE A 133 -17.27 -11.35 1.96
CA ILE A 133 -16.93 -12.56 1.19
C ILE A 133 -15.42 -12.78 1.20
N THR A 134 -14.65 -11.73 0.91
CA THR A 134 -13.19 -11.82 0.92
C THR A 134 -12.63 -12.07 2.31
N GLY A 135 -13.24 -11.50 3.34
CA GLY A 135 -12.90 -11.81 4.73
C GLY A 135 -13.01 -13.30 5.02
N LEU A 136 -14.18 -13.88 4.72
CA LEU A 136 -14.46 -15.30 4.96
C LEU A 136 -13.54 -16.24 4.17
N LEU A 137 -13.31 -15.96 2.89
CA LEU A 137 -12.39 -16.74 2.07
C LEU A 137 -10.95 -16.63 2.58
N THR A 138 -10.56 -15.44 3.06
CA THR A 138 -9.22 -15.22 3.64
C THR A 138 -9.05 -15.95 4.97
N VAL A 139 -10.10 -16.06 5.80
CA VAL A 139 -10.07 -16.91 7.01
C VAL A 139 -9.72 -18.36 6.63
N ALA A 140 -10.37 -18.92 5.61
CA ALA A 140 -10.08 -20.27 5.13
C ALA A 140 -8.64 -20.41 4.63
N VAL A 141 -8.15 -19.43 3.84
CA VAL A 141 -6.75 -19.37 3.40
C VAL A 141 -5.79 -19.37 4.58
N CYS A 142 -6.06 -18.58 5.62
CA CYS A 142 -5.19 -18.47 6.80
C CYS A 142 -5.18 -19.74 7.65
N ILE A 143 -6.33 -20.42 7.76
CA ILE A 143 -6.41 -21.75 8.39
C ILE A 143 -5.52 -22.75 7.65
N VAL A 144 -5.58 -22.78 6.31
CA VAL A 144 -4.70 -23.64 5.51
C VAL A 144 -3.23 -23.26 5.72
N GLN A 145 -2.88 -21.98 5.64
CA GLN A 145 -1.49 -21.52 5.80
C GLN A 145 -0.86 -21.91 7.14
N VAL A 146 -1.64 -21.95 8.23
CA VAL A 146 -1.12 -22.23 9.58
C VAL A 146 -1.22 -23.71 9.95
N PHE A 147 -2.37 -24.34 9.70
CA PHE A 147 -2.66 -25.69 10.20
C PHE A 147 -2.45 -26.78 9.16
N LEU A 148 -2.50 -26.44 7.86
CA LEU A 148 -2.32 -27.38 6.76
C LEU A 148 -1.37 -26.79 5.70
N PRO A 149 -0.14 -26.38 6.06
CA PRO A 149 0.74 -25.60 5.19
C PRO A 149 1.09 -26.29 3.87
N ALA A 150 1.05 -27.64 3.83
CA ALA A 150 1.22 -28.42 2.61
C ALA A 150 0.12 -28.17 1.56
N GLY A 151 -1.06 -27.67 1.97
CA GLY A 151 -2.13 -27.25 1.06
C GLY A 151 -1.92 -25.89 0.41
N ALA A 152 -0.88 -25.13 0.79
CA ALA A 152 -0.52 -23.87 0.15
C ALA A 152 0.31 -24.11 -1.12
N ASP A 153 -0.35 -24.16 -2.26
CA ASP A 153 0.27 -24.49 -3.56
C ASP A 153 1.15 -23.37 -4.12
N GLY A 154 0.86 -22.11 -3.77
CA GLY A 154 1.50 -20.90 -4.27
C GLY A 154 0.71 -20.17 -5.37
N ASN A 155 -0.31 -20.82 -5.95
CA ASN A 155 -1.10 -20.28 -7.07
C ASN A 155 -2.49 -19.84 -6.63
N PHE A 156 -3.21 -20.68 -5.88
CA PHE A 156 -4.53 -20.38 -5.30
C PHE A 156 -4.42 -19.99 -3.82
N ILE A 157 -3.48 -20.59 -3.10
CA ILE A 157 -3.17 -20.26 -1.71
C ILE A 157 -1.69 -19.90 -1.64
N ALA A 158 -1.40 -18.65 -1.29
CA ALA A 158 -0.03 -18.19 -1.16
C ALA A 158 0.69 -18.97 -0.04
N ARG A 159 1.96 -19.33 -0.27
CA ARG A 159 2.80 -19.93 0.78
C ARG A 159 3.18 -18.86 1.80
N SER A 160 3.04 -19.17 3.09
CA SER A 160 3.59 -18.33 4.14
C SER A 160 5.10 -18.55 4.22
N GLY A 161 5.88 -17.48 4.05
CA GLY A 161 7.33 -17.53 4.20
C GLY A 161 7.79 -17.70 5.65
N VAL A 162 6.87 -17.65 6.63
CA VAL A 162 7.22 -17.80 8.03
C VAL A 162 6.27 -18.74 8.76
N VAL A 163 6.86 -19.81 9.28
CA VAL A 163 6.21 -20.87 10.05
C VAL A 163 5.43 -20.27 11.21
N GLY A 164 4.22 -20.79 11.46
CA GLY A 164 3.41 -20.36 12.59
C GLY A 164 2.74 -18.99 12.44
N SER A 165 2.67 -18.47 11.20
CA SER A 165 1.94 -17.23 10.90
C SER A 165 1.24 -17.28 9.54
N ALA A 166 0.08 -16.65 9.48
CA ALA A 166 -0.65 -16.41 8.25
C ALA A 166 -0.27 -15.06 7.63
N VAL A 167 -0.27 -15.01 6.31
CA VAL A 167 -0.02 -13.79 5.53
C VAL A 167 -1.14 -13.49 4.52
N GLY A 168 -2.12 -14.40 4.42
CA GLY A 168 -3.17 -14.38 3.41
C GLY A 168 -2.58 -14.50 2.00
N ASN A 169 -3.42 -14.33 0.99
CA ASN A 169 -2.96 -14.27 -0.41
C ASN A 169 -2.21 -12.96 -0.73
N LEU A 170 -2.37 -11.95 0.14
CA LEU A 170 -1.64 -10.67 0.09
C LEU A 170 -0.15 -10.78 0.47
N ARG A 171 0.30 -11.90 1.05
CA ARG A 171 1.70 -12.14 1.45
C ARG A 171 2.28 -11.10 2.42
N GLN A 172 1.42 -10.41 3.15
CA GLN A 172 1.84 -9.36 4.08
C GLN A 172 0.91 -9.38 5.31
N PRO A 173 1.43 -9.66 6.52
CA PRO A 173 0.61 -9.87 7.71
C PRO A 173 -0.15 -8.62 8.17
N ASN A 174 0.41 -7.43 8.00
CA ASN A 174 -0.26 -6.18 8.32
C ASN A 174 -1.39 -5.86 7.32
N HIS A 175 -1.23 -6.21 6.03
CA HIS A 175 -2.29 -6.11 5.03
C HIS A 175 -3.44 -7.06 5.35
N LEU A 176 -3.11 -8.30 5.72
CA LEU A 176 -4.09 -9.28 6.20
C LEU A 176 -4.89 -8.72 7.38
N ALA A 177 -4.21 -8.17 8.39
CA ALA A 177 -4.88 -7.58 9.56
C ALA A 177 -5.79 -6.40 9.19
N SER A 178 -5.35 -5.49 8.32
CA SER A 178 -6.17 -4.37 7.82
C SER A 178 -7.40 -4.85 7.04
N LEU A 179 -7.25 -5.90 6.22
CA LEU A 179 -8.37 -6.50 5.51
C LEU A 179 -9.41 -7.10 6.48
N MET A 180 -8.96 -7.80 7.53
CA MET A 180 -9.86 -8.34 8.56
C MET A 180 -10.60 -7.26 9.35
N MET A 181 -9.98 -6.09 9.57
CA MET A 181 -10.66 -4.91 10.13
C MET A 181 -11.81 -4.45 9.22
N TRP A 182 -11.56 -4.33 7.92
CA TRP A 182 -12.59 -3.96 6.96
C TRP A 182 -13.70 -5.00 6.85
N SER A 183 -13.37 -6.29 6.86
CA SER A 183 -14.36 -7.38 6.87
C SER A 183 -15.20 -7.38 8.15
N SER A 184 -14.62 -7.01 9.29
CA SER A 184 -15.35 -6.84 10.56
C SER A 184 -16.34 -5.68 10.49
N ILE A 185 -15.93 -4.53 9.95
CA ILE A 185 -16.81 -3.38 9.75
C ILE A 185 -17.94 -3.72 8.77
N ALA A 186 -17.63 -4.42 7.68
CA ALA A 186 -18.60 -4.91 6.72
C ALA A 186 -19.60 -5.90 7.36
N ALA A 187 -19.14 -6.81 8.22
CA ALA A 187 -20.00 -7.73 8.94
C ALA A 187 -20.99 -7.00 9.85
N VAL A 188 -20.55 -5.97 10.58
CA VAL A 188 -21.45 -5.12 11.40
C VAL A 188 -22.52 -4.49 10.51
N PHE A 189 -22.13 -3.87 9.40
CA PHE A 189 -23.07 -3.20 8.50
C PHE A 189 -24.10 -4.17 7.89
N ILE A 190 -23.66 -5.31 7.34
CA ILE A 190 -24.55 -6.29 6.70
C ILE A 190 -25.48 -6.93 7.72
N THR A 191 -24.97 -7.35 8.88
CA THR A 191 -25.80 -8.04 9.90
C THR A 191 -26.84 -7.10 10.52
N GLU A 192 -26.50 -5.83 10.76
CA GLU A 192 -27.47 -4.83 11.22
C GLU A 192 -28.52 -4.54 10.14
N LYS A 193 -28.10 -4.35 8.88
CA LYS A 193 -29.01 -4.07 7.75
C LYS A 193 -29.95 -5.24 7.44
N ARG A 194 -29.48 -6.48 7.56
CA ARG A 194 -30.24 -7.71 7.27
C ARG A 194 -30.96 -8.31 8.48
N GLY A 195 -30.73 -7.78 9.69
CA GLY A 195 -31.28 -8.32 10.94
C GLY A 195 -30.63 -9.62 11.42
N TRP A 196 -29.48 -10.01 10.86
CA TRP A 196 -28.76 -11.25 11.17
C TRP A 196 -27.86 -11.12 12.42
N ARG A 197 -28.40 -10.56 13.49
CA ARG A 197 -27.64 -10.27 14.72
C ARG A 197 -26.87 -11.47 15.27
N PRO A 198 -27.39 -12.71 15.28
CA PRO A 198 -26.64 -13.87 15.78
C PRO A 198 -25.39 -14.21 14.98
N ALA A 199 -25.33 -13.83 13.69
CA ALA A 199 -24.18 -14.11 12.83
C ALA A 199 -22.98 -13.20 13.13
N LEU A 200 -23.18 -12.04 13.79
CA LEU A 200 -22.11 -11.07 13.98
C LEU A 200 -20.98 -11.58 14.88
N ALA A 201 -21.32 -12.20 16.02
CA ALA A 201 -20.33 -12.72 16.96
C ALA A 201 -19.36 -13.75 16.34
N PRO A 202 -19.83 -14.82 15.65
CA PRO A 202 -18.93 -15.78 15.00
C PRO A 202 -18.12 -15.15 13.85
N LEU A 203 -18.69 -14.21 13.10
CA LEU A 203 -17.95 -13.48 12.05
C LEU A 203 -16.80 -12.67 12.65
N LEU A 204 -17.07 -11.85 13.68
CA LEU A 204 -16.03 -11.07 14.35
C LEU A 204 -14.97 -11.97 14.99
N PHE A 205 -15.37 -13.07 15.62
CA PHE A 205 -14.43 -14.03 16.19
C PHE A 205 -13.49 -14.61 15.12
N ALA A 206 -14.02 -15.03 13.97
CA ALA A 206 -13.21 -15.56 12.87
C ALA A 206 -12.18 -14.54 12.34
N PHE A 207 -12.59 -13.27 12.21
CA PHE A 207 -11.69 -12.20 11.77
C PHE A 207 -10.64 -11.84 12.82
N VAL A 208 -11.04 -11.74 14.10
CA VAL A 208 -10.12 -11.52 15.22
C VAL A 208 -9.11 -12.66 15.33
N PHE A 209 -9.56 -13.90 15.22
CA PHE A 209 -8.69 -15.08 15.20
C PHE A 209 -7.66 -14.99 14.07
N THR A 210 -8.09 -14.61 12.85
CA THR A 210 -7.18 -14.42 11.70
C THR A 210 -6.15 -13.31 11.94
N ILE A 211 -6.51 -12.25 12.67
CA ILE A 211 -5.56 -11.21 13.09
C ILE A 211 -4.52 -11.77 14.06
N VAL A 212 -4.90 -12.67 14.97
CA VAL A 212 -3.93 -13.37 15.82
C VAL A 212 -2.98 -14.21 14.99
N LEU A 213 -3.49 -14.98 14.03
CA LEU A 213 -2.67 -15.79 13.11
C LEU A 213 -1.66 -14.94 12.31
N SER A 214 -2.00 -13.68 12.01
CA SER A 214 -1.10 -12.76 11.29
C SER A 214 0.09 -12.28 12.13
N ALA A 215 0.03 -12.37 13.46
CA ALA A 215 1.00 -11.79 14.38
C ALA A 215 1.24 -10.27 14.16
N SER A 216 0.23 -9.54 13.70
CA SER A 216 0.28 -8.09 13.45
C SER A 216 -0.07 -7.29 14.71
N ARG A 217 0.90 -6.54 15.25
CA ARG A 217 0.70 -5.66 16.42
C ARG A 217 -0.31 -4.54 16.13
N THR A 218 -0.32 -4.02 14.91
CA THR A 218 -1.27 -2.97 14.51
C THR A 218 -2.68 -3.50 14.29
N GLY A 219 -2.82 -4.80 13.98
CA GLY A 219 -4.10 -5.49 14.06
C GLY A 219 -4.72 -5.41 15.45
N TYR A 220 -3.91 -5.54 16.51
CA TYR A 220 -4.39 -5.44 17.90
C TYR A 220 -4.86 -4.02 18.26
N VAL A 221 -4.16 -3.00 17.77
CA VAL A 221 -4.62 -1.60 17.89
C VAL A 221 -5.93 -1.39 17.12
N GLY A 222 -6.08 -2.01 15.95
CA GLY A 222 -7.34 -2.03 15.20
C GLY A 222 -8.50 -2.64 15.98
N ILE A 223 -8.26 -3.74 16.73
CA ILE A 223 -9.27 -4.36 17.61
C ILE A 223 -9.71 -3.39 18.71
N ALA A 224 -8.78 -2.64 19.31
CA ALA A 224 -9.14 -1.60 20.27
C ALA A 224 -10.02 -0.50 19.64
N LEU A 225 -9.75 -0.13 18.39
CA LEU A 225 -10.58 0.82 17.63
C LEU A 225 -12.00 0.26 17.35
N LEU A 226 -12.14 -1.04 17.05
CA LEU A 226 -13.46 -1.68 16.91
C LEU A 226 -14.24 -1.66 18.23
N ALA A 227 -13.59 -1.96 19.36
CA ALA A 227 -14.21 -1.87 20.67
C ALA A 227 -14.64 -0.44 21.01
N LEU A 228 -13.79 0.56 20.72
CA LEU A 228 -14.10 1.98 20.89
C LEU A 228 -15.30 2.40 20.03
N TRP A 229 -15.41 1.90 18.80
CA TRP A 229 -16.58 2.13 17.96
C TRP A 229 -17.87 1.65 18.63
N GLY A 230 -17.86 0.45 19.22
CA GLY A 230 -19.01 -0.07 19.98
C GLY A 230 -19.38 0.76 21.22
N VAL A 231 -18.42 1.46 21.82
CA VAL A 231 -18.66 2.42 22.93
C VAL A 231 -19.32 3.69 22.41
N VAL A 232 -18.73 4.31 21.39
CA VAL A 232 -19.04 5.69 20.96
C VAL A 232 -20.28 5.73 20.07
N ASP A 233 -20.50 4.73 19.22
CA ASP A 233 -21.60 4.70 18.27
C ASP A 233 -22.89 4.18 18.93
N ARG A 234 -23.70 5.13 19.40
CA ARG A 234 -25.01 4.84 20.01
C ARG A 234 -26.11 4.49 19.01
N SER A 235 -25.86 4.61 17.70
CA SER A 235 -26.86 4.22 16.69
C SER A 235 -26.88 2.72 16.43
N LEU A 236 -25.80 2.01 16.76
CA LEU A 236 -25.72 0.56 16.66
C LEU A 236 -26.66 -0.12 17.65
N SER A 237 -27.20 -1.27 17.26
CA SER A 237 -27.99 -2.10 18.16
C SER A 237 -27.18 -2.50 19.39
N ARG A 238 -27.86 -2.74 20.53
CA ARG A 238 -27.20 -3.22 21.76
C ARG A 238 -26.38 -4.49 21.51
N SER A 239 -26.87 -5.38 20.65
CA SER A 239 -26.18 -6.62 20.28
C SER A 239 -24.88 -6.35 19.52
N ALA A 240 -24.91 -5.47 18.51
CA ALA A 240 -23.72 -5.11 17.75
C ALA A 240 -22.65 -4.44 18.64
N ARG A 241 -23.08 -3.53 19.51
CA ARG A 241 -22.18 -2.87 20.49
C ARG A 241 -21.52 -3.87 21.42
N LEU A 242 -22.27 -4.84 21.97
CA LEU A 242 -21.72 -5.89 22.83
C LEU A 242 -20.74 -6.79 22.06
N CYS A 243 -21.04 -7.15 20.81
CA CYS A 243 -20.12 -7.93 19.98
C CYS A 243 -18.80 -7.19 19.71
N LEU A 244 -18.87 -5.89 19.41
CA LEU A 244 -17.68 -5.03 19.25
C LEU A 244 -16.87 -4.92 20.54
N LEU A 245 -17.53 -4.69 21.68
CA LEU A 245 -16.90 -4.65 23.01
C LEU A 245 -16.26 -5.98 23.41
N ALA A 246 -16.76 -7.11 22.90
CA ALA A 246 -16.21 -8.43 23.15
C ALA A 246 -14.95 -8.73 22.31
N THR A 247 -14.61 -7.93 21.29
CA THR A 247 -13.45 -8.21 20.42
C THR A 247 -12.09 -8.32 21.15
N PRO A 248 -11.79 -7.57 22.22
CA PRO A 248 -10.57 -7.78 23.00
C PRO A 248 -10.58 -9.12 23.77
N LEU A 249 -11.76 -9.57 24.22
CA LEU A 249 -11.91 -10.90 24.82
C LEU A 249 -11.69 -11.99 23.75
N MET A 250 -12.25 -11.81 22.55
CA MET A 250 -12.02 -12.73 21.43
C MET A 250 -10.54 -12.84 21.07
N LEU A 251 -9.80 -11.72 21.13
CA LEU A 251 -8.35 -11.67 20.97
C LEU A 251 -7.64 -12.51 22.04
N GLY A 252 -8.00 -12.32 23.32
CA GLY A 252 -7.43 -13.07 24.43
C GLY A 252 -7.70 -14.59 24.32
N VAL A 253 -8.93 -14.98 23.98
CA VAL A 253 -9.31 -16.38 23.76
C VAL A 253 -8.55 -16.98 22.58
N SER A 254 -8.45 -16.25 21.47
CA SER A 254 -7.70 -16.69 20.28
C SER A 254 -6.21 -16.87 20.58
N TRP A 255 -5.61 -15.93 21.33
CA TRP A 255 -4.22 -16.01 21.77
C TRP A 255 -3.99 -17.21 22.68
N TRP A 256 -4.87 -17.42 23.66
CA TRP A 256 -4.79 -18.56 24.57
C TRP A 256 -4.90 -19.89 23.83
N GLY A 257 -5.87 -20.02 22.91
CA GLY A 257 -6.01 -21.22 22.08
C GLY A 257 -4.77 -21.51 21.22
N MET A 258 -4.18 -20.49 20.59
CA MET A 258 -2.93 -20.65 19.82
C MET A 258 -1.73 -21.01 20.70
N SER A 259 -1.69 -20.49 21.94
CA SER A 259 -0.62 -20.80 22.89
C SER A 259 -0.69 -22.26 23.34
N LEU A 260 -1.89 -22.77 23.63
CA LEU A 260 -2.12 -24.18 23.94
C LEU A 260 -1.75 -25.08 22.77
N TRP A 261 -2.24 -24.77 21.57
CA TRP A 261 -1.91 -25.52 20.36
C TRP A 261 -0.40 -25.57 20.10
N SER A 262 0.30 -24.44 20.25
CA SER A 262 1.75 -24.36 20.10
C SER A 262 2.49 -25.21 21.14
N ALA A 263 2.05 -25.16 22.40
CA ALA A 263 2.64 -25.93 23.49
C ALA A 263 2.45 -27.45 23.33
N GLU A 264 1.28 -27.90 22.88
CA GLU A 264 0.96 -29.32 22.72
C GLU A 264 1.55 -29.92 21.44
N SER A 265 1.51 -29.18 20.33
CA SER A 265 1.92 -29.69 19.02
C SER A 265 3.41 -29.44 18.70
N GLY A 266 4.09 -28.62 19.50
CA GLY A 266 5.47 -28.17 19.23
C GLY A 266 5.61 -27.21 18.05
N HIS A 267 4.50 -26.78 17.42
CA HIS A 267 4.53 -25.86 16.30
C HIS A 267 4.82 -24.43 16.76
N ALA A 268 5.55 -23.66 15.94
CA ALA A 268 5.84 -22.27 16.24
C ALA A 268 4.56 -21.42 16.27
N PHE A 269 4.48 -20.49 17.22
CA PHE A 269 3.47 -19.43 17.24
C PHE A 269 4.15 -18.06 17.18
N ARG A 270 4.12 -17.45 15.99
CA ARG A 270 4.90 -16.23 15.71
C ARG A 270 4.49 -15.02 16.55
N ALA A 271 3.22 -14.93 16.93
CA ALA A 271 2.78 -13.79 17.73
C ALA A 271 3.44 -13.78 19.11
N ALA A 272 3.64 -14.95 19.72
CA ALA A 272 4.37 -15.09 20.98
C ALA A 272 5.84 -14.67 20.83
N SER A 273 6.54 -15.11 19.77
CA SER A 273 7.95 -14.74 19.56
C SER A 273 8.14 -13.23 19.34
N ARG A 274 7.22 -12.59 18.63
CA ARG A 274 7.22 -11.13 18.43
C ARG A 274 6.96 -10.33 19.70
N LEU A 275 6.25 -10.89 20.67
CA LEU A 275 6.03 -10.25 21.97
C LEU A 275 7.29 -10.34 22.83
N SER A 276 7.99 -11.48 22.81
CA SER A 276 9.27 -11.67 23.53
C SER A 276 10.44 -10.87 22.97
N GLU A 277 10.42 -10.52 21.67
CA GLU A 277 11.39 -9.62 21.04
C GLU A 277 11.32 -8.17 21.58
N GLY A 278 10.31 -7.84 22.39
CA GLY A 278 10.13 -6.52 23.00
C GLY A 278 9.40 -5.51 22.10
N ALA A 279 8.75 -4.52 22.72
CA ALA A 279 7.91 -3.53 22.03
C ALA A 279 8.70 -2.54 21.14
N GLY A 280 10.02 -2.53 21.21
CA GLY A 280 10.86 -1.73 20.34
C GLY A 280 11.41 -2.60 19.21
N SER A 281 11.07 -2.29 17.96
CA SER A 281 12.18 -2.22 17.02
C SER A 281 12.72 -0.80 17.21
N PRO A 282 13.90 -0.60 17.83
CA PRO A 282 14.56 0.71 17.93
C PRO A 282 14.65 1.44 16.57
N SER A 283 14.42 0.73 15.46
CA SER A 283 14.32 1.26 14.12
C SER A 283 13.24 2.35 13.94
N ARG A 284 11.98 2.18 14.34
CA ARG A 284 10.91 3.08 13.83
C ARG A 284 11.03 4.53 14.29
N LEU A 285 11.36 4.76 15.55
CA LEU A 285 11.58 6.12 16.05
C LEU A 285 12.84 6.73 15.41
N ALA A 286 13.89 5.93 15.18
CA ALA A 286 15.07 6.36 14.45
C ALA A 286 14.75 6.70 12.98
N ILE A 287 13.90 5.91 12.30
CA ILE A 287 13.38 6.22 10.95
C ILE A 287 12.68 7.58 10.95
N LEU A 288 11.79 7.82 11.91
CA LEU A 288 11.08 9.10 12.02
C LEU A 288 12.01 10.27 12.35
N ARG A 289 13.03 10.04 13.18
CA ARG A 289 14.06 11.04 13.48
C ARG A 289 14.85 11.41 12.22
N ASP A 290 15.28 10.42 11.45
CA ASP A 290 16.03 10.63 10.20
C ASP A 290 15.16 11.33 9.15
N ALA A 291 13.89 10.93 9.01
CA ALA A 291 12.91 11.57 8.13
C ALA A 291 12.65 13.03 8.53
N TRP A 292 12.55 13.30 9.82
CA TRP A 292 12.41 14.67 10.31
C TRP A 292 13.66 15.50 10.05
N ALA A 293 14.86 14.93 10.24
CA ALA A 293 16.11 15.60 9.90
C ALA A 293 16.15 15.97 8.41
N LEU A 294 15.79 15.06 7.50
CA LEU A 294 15.65 15.36 6.07
C LEU A 294 14.61 16.43 5.78
N THR A 295 13.47 16.41 6.48
CA THR A 295 12.42 17.42 6.37
C THR A 295 12.94 18.80 6.78
N THR A 296 13.64 18.91 7.90
CA THR A 296 14.23 20.18 8.36
C THR A 296 15.34 20.69 7.44
N ALA A 297 16.06 19.79 6.77
CA ALA A 297 17.04 20.13 5.74
C ALA A 297 16.38 20.52 4.39
N ASN A 298 15.11 20.17 4.18
CA ASN A 298 14.35 20.43 2.95
C ASN A 298 12.93 20.97 3.23
N PRO A 299 12.76 22.05 4.01
CA PRO A 299 11.48 22.37 4.63
C PRO A 299 10.41 22.83 3.63
N LEU A 300 10.80 23.39 2.48
CA LEU A 300 9.86 23.99 1.52
C LEU A 300 9.32 23.00 0.50
N LEU A 301 10.22 22.30 -0.21
CA LEU A 301 9.84 21.44 -1.34
C LEU A 301 10.13 19.95 -1.07
N GLY A 302 10.62 19.61 0.12
CA GLY A 302 11.01 18.25 0.46
C GLY A 302 12.16 17.71 -0.41
N VAL A 303 12.44 16.43 -0.24
CA VAL A 303 13.44 15.69 -1.04
C VAL A 303 12.94 15.35 -2.44
N GLY A 304 11.62 15.45 -2.69
CA GLY A 304 10.95 15.06 -3.93
C GLY A 304 10.04 13.84 -3.73
N TRP A 305 8.91 13.81 -4.44
CA TRP A 305 8.02 12.64 -4.46
C TRP A 305 8.78 11.38 -4.91
N GLY A 306 8.67 10.30 -4.13
CA GLY A 306 9.32 9.02 -4.42
C GLY A 306 10.83 9.02 -4.16
N GLU A 307 11.38 10.04 -3.49
CA GLU A 307 12.82 10.17 -3.29
C GLU A 307 13.28 9.95 -1.85
N PHE A 308 12.37 9.64 -0.93
CA PHE A 308 12.74 9.43 0.46
C PHE A 308 13.81 8.34 0.62
N ASN A 309 13.62 7.17 0.00
CA ASN A 309 14.60 6.07 0.06
C ASN A 309 15.97 6.50 -0.46
N PHE A 310 16.00 7.22 -1.59
CA PHE A 310 17.22 7.73 -2.20
C PHE A 310 17.96 8.69 -1.27
N ALA A 311 17.26 9.73 -0.80
CA ALA A 311 17.82 10.74 0.09
C ALA A 311 18.27 10.15 1.44
N TRP A 312 17.45 9.28 2.04
CA TRP A 312 17.76 8.65 3.33
C TRP A 312 18.92 7.65 3.23
N SER A 313 18.99 6.85 2.18
CA SER A 313 20.07 5.85 2.03
C SER A 313 21.43 6.53 1.87
N LEU A 314 21.46 7.67 1.18
CA LEU A 314 22.68 8.39 0.84
C LEU A 314 23.06 9.50 1.83
N THR A 315 22.17 9.88 2.75
CA THR A 315 22.50 10.84 3.81
C THR A 315 23.16 10.12 5.00
N PRO A 316 24.29 10.63 5.53
CA PRO A 316 24.90 10.08 6.74
C PRO A 316 24.01 10.30 7.97
N PHE A 317 23.76 9.25 8.73
CA PHE A 317 23.05 9.31 10.02
C PHE A 317 23.81 8.52 11.10
N PRO A 318 24.25 9.15 12.20
CA PRO A 318 25.09 8.49 13.21
C PRO A 318 24.47 7.24 13.85
N ASP A 319 23.17 7.27 14.16
CA ASP A 319 22.45 6.10 14.72
C ASP A 319 21.36 5.61 13.77
N ARG A 320 21.68 5.51 12.47
CA ARG A 320 20.72 5.04 11.47
C ARG A 320 20.26 3.61 11.77
N PRO A 321 19.01 3.25 11.43
CA PRO A 321 18.64 1.86 11.31
C PRO A 321 19.47 1.15 10.22
N ILE A 322 19.96 -0.05 10.53
CA ILE A 322 20.77 -0.87 9.62
C ILE A 322 19.96 -1.63 8.57
N ALA A 323 18.65 -1.77 8.78
CA ALA A 323 17.77 -2.40 7.81
C ALA A 323 17.46 -1.41 6.68
N PHE A 324 17.53 -1.87 5.43
CA PHE A 324 17.03 -1.10 4.29
C PHE A 324 15.51 -0.99 4.35
N PHE A 325 15.00 0.22 4.14
CA PHE A 325 13.58 0.52 4.02
C PHE A 325 13.41 1.71 3.08
N ASP A 326 12.22 1.85 2.54
CA ASP A 326 11.88 2.82 1.51
C ASP A 326 10.79 3.83 1.96
N HIS A 327 10.26 3.69 3.18
CA HIS A 327 9.20 4.54 3.73
C HIS A 327 9.45 4.91 5.19
N THR A 328 8.88 6.05 5.60
CA THR A 328 8.96 6.57 6.97
C THR A 328 8.09 5.83 7.98
N HIS A 329 7.24 4.90 7.54
CA HIS A 329 6.22 4.22 8.35
C HIS A 329 5.22 5.17 9.04
N ASN A 330 5.05 6.39 8.49
CA ASN A 330 4.04 7.34 8.92
C ASN A 330 3.69 8.27 7.75
N ILE A 331 2.45 8.23 7.27
CA ILE A 331 2.04 8.99 6.08
C ILE A 331 2.25 10.49 6.21
N ALA A 332 2.10 11.07 7.41
CA ALA A 332 2.33 12.51 7.59
C ALA A 332 3.82 12.85 7.46
N SER A 333 4.69 12.05 8.07
CA SER A 333 6.14 12.16 7.92
C SER A 333 6.58 11.93 6.47
N GLN A 334 6.01 10.93 5.79
CA GLN A 334 6.28 10.64 4.38
C GLN A 334 5.97 11.84 3.50
N LEU A 335 4.76 12.41 3.63
CA LEU A 335 4.38 13.57 2.84
C LEU A 335 5.24 14.79 3.16
N ALA A 336 5.55 15.01 4.45
CA ALA A 336 6.39 16.13 4.87
C ALA A 336 7.82 16.06 4.31
N VAL A 337 8.46 14.87 4.36
CA VAL A 337 9.82 14.70 3.86
C VAL A 337 9.89 14.80 2.34
N GLU A 338 8.91 14.26 1.61
CA GLU A 338 8.92 14.26 0.14
C GLU A 338 8.43 15.57 -0.50
N LEU A 339 7.37 16.19 0.04
CA LEU A 339 6.74 17.37 -0.55
C LEU A 339 7.11 18.69 0.14
N GLY A 340 7.72 18.62 1.32
CA GLY A 340 7.96 19.78 2.17
C GLY A 340 6.72 20.18 2.98
N LEU A 341 6.94 21.01 4.01
CA LEU A 341 5.93 21.38 4.99
C LEU A 341 4.72 22.12 4.39
N PRO A 342 4.86 23.07 3.44
CA PRO A 342 3.70 23.79 2.89
C PRO A 342 2.75 22.88 2.12
N TRP A 343 3.27 22.06 1.20
CA TRP A 343 2.45 21.19 0.37
C TRP A 343 1.87 20.03 1.18
N ALA A 344 2.71 19.34 1.98
CA ALA A 344 2.23 18.29 2.86
C ALA A 344 1.20 18.80 3.86
N GLY A 345 1.44 19.97 4.47
CA GLY A 345 0.51 20.63 5.39
C GLY A 345 -0.84 20.91 4.75
N ALA A 346 -0.87 21.46 3.53
CA ALA A 346 -2.12 21.70 2.81
C ALA A 346 -2.92 20.41 2.57
N VAL A 347 -2.24 19.34 2.13
CA VAL A 347 -2.88 18.02 1.92
C VAL A 347 -3.42 17.45 3.23
N LEU A 348 -2.61 17.44 4.28
CA LEU A 348 -2.99 16.88 5.59
C LEU A 348 -4.14 17.67 6.23
N LEU A 349 -4.13 19.00 6.13
CA LEU A 349 -5.23 19.85 6.63
C LEU A 349 -6.53 19.58 5.88
N LEU A 350 -6.47 19.43 4.55
CA LEU A 350 -7.65 19.08 3.75
C LEU A 350 -8.17 17.68 4.11
N LEU A 351 -7.30 16.67 4.26
CA LEU A 351 -7.71 15.33 4.68
C LEU A 351 -8.32 15.34 6.09
N ALA A 352 -7.70 16.03 7.05
CA ALA A 352 -8.24 16.20 8.39
C ALA A 352 -9.59 16.91 8.37
N TRP A 353 -9.76 17.94 7.52
CA TRP A 353 -11.03 18.62 7.36
C TRP A 353 -12.11 17.71 6.74
N ALA A 354 -11.75 16.84 5.79
CA ALA A 354 -12.64 15.85 5.24
C ALA A 354 -13.11 14.84 6.30
N LEU A 355 -12.19 14.31 7.12
CA LEU A 355 -12.52 13.42 8.23
C LEU A 355 -13.40 14.10 9.28
N TRP A 356 -13.10 15.35 9.62
CA TRP A 356 -13.93 16.15 10.53
C TRP A 356 -15.34 16.36 9.97
N LYS A 357 -15.48 16.67 8.67
CA LYS A 357 -16.79 16.77 8.01
C LYS A 357 -17.53 15.43 8.04
N ALA A 358 -16.86 14.33 7.71
CA ALA A 358 -17.44 13.00 7.74
C ALA A 358 -17.93 12.61 9.14
N TRP A 359 -17.19 12.99 10.19
CA TRP A 359 -17.55 12.76 11.60
C TRP A 359 -18.74 13.61 12.06
N ARG A 360 -18.78 14.90 11.69
CA ARG A 360 -19.80 15.86 12.15
C ARG A 360 -21.14 15.75 11.44
N SER A 361 -21.12 15.28 10.20
CA SER A 361 -22.27 15.37 9.31
C SER A 361 -23.37 14.29 9.47
N PRO A 362 -23.24 13.18 10.23
CA PRO A 362 -24.39 12.32 10.52
C PRO A 362 -25.35 13.00 11.50
N SER A 363 -26.52 13.43 11.03
CA SER A 363 -27.67 13.65 11.91
C SER A 363 -28.21 12.28 12.30
N GLU A 364 -28.40 11.98 13.59
CA GLU A 364 -28.94 10.68 14.06
C GLU A 364 -30.26 10.26 13.38
N LYS A 365 -30.95 11.21 12.72
CA LYS A 365 -32.22 11.01 12.01
C LYS A 365 -32.08 10.76 10.51
N ALA A 366 -30.88 10.82 9.92
CA ALA A 366 -30.69 10.60 8.49
C ALA A 366 -30.60 9.10 8.16
N GLU A 367 -31.33 8.63 7.14
CA GLU A 367 -31.36 7.22 6.70
C GLU A 367 -29.99 6.70 6.25
N ASP A 368 -29.06 7.58 5.87
CA ASP A 368 -27.70 7.22 5.46
C ASP A 368 -26.70 7.11 6.60
N THR A 369 -27.11 7.36 7.85
CA THR A 369 -26.22 7.36 9.02
C THR A 369 -25.42 6.06 9.18
N PRO A 370 -26.03 4.85 9.13
CA PRO A 370 -25.27 3.60 9.30
C PRO A 370 -24.20 3.41 8.21
N LEU A 371 -24.55 3.75 6.96
CA LEU A 371 -23.64 3.68 5.81
C LEU A 371 -22.44 4.61 6.02
N ARG A 372 -22.69 5.84 6.45
CA ARG A 372 -21.62 6.84 6.62
C ARG A 372 -20.69 6.52 7.77
N ARG A 373 -21.22 5.98 8.88
CA ARG A 373 -20.41 5.51 10.02
C ARG A 373 -19.57 4.30 9.63
N MET A 374 -20.14 3.33 8.92
CA MET A 374 -19.41 2.21 8.33
C MET A 374 -18.25 2.70 7.45
N ALA A 375 -18.56 3.60 6.51
CA ALA A 375 -17.56 4.10 5.57
C ALA A 375 -16.46 4.91 6.27
N LEU A 376 -16.82 5.71 7.29
CA LEU A 376 -15.86 6.41 8.13
C LEU A 376 -14.95 5.44 8.90
N MET A 377 -15.48 4.35 9.44
CA MET A 377 -14.67 3.34 10.15
C MET A 377 -13.68 2.62 9.22
N ILE A 378 -14.06 2.36 7.96
CA ILE A 378 -13.15 1.82 6.93
C ILE A 378 -11.98 2.79 6.70
N VAL A 379 -12.26 4.09 6.61
CA VAL A 379 -11.22 5.13 6.45
C VAL A 379 -10.38 5.30 7.72
N LEU A 380 -10.98 5.29 8.92
CA LEU A 380 -10.24 5.46 10.17
C LEU A 380 -9.28 4.30 10.44
N THR A 381 -9.68 3.07 10.14
CA THR A 381 -8.81 1.89 10.31
C THR A 381 -7.59 1.93 9.39
N ILE A 382 -7.77 2.33 8.12
CA ILE A 382 -6.65 2.44 7.17
C ILE A 382 -5.77 3.67 7.43
N ALA A 383 -6.37 4.77 7.88
CA ALA A 383 -5.64 5.97 8.28
C ALA A 383 -4.78 5.70 9.52
N LEU A 384 -5.34 5.00 10.52
CA LEU A 384 -4.59 4.57 11.71
C LEU A 384 -3.40 3.70 11.31
N HIS A 385 -3.62 2.67 10.49
CA HIS A 385 -2.52 1.84 9.98
C HIS A 385 -1.43 2.70 9.31
N SER A 386 -1.82 3.59 8.40
CA SER A 386 -0.86 4.42 7.65
C SER A 386 -0.12 5.45 8.52
N LEU A 387 -0.55 5.69 9.75
CA LEU A 387 0.17 6.54 10.73
C LEU A 387 1.20 5.76 11.55
N VAL A 388 1.09 4.43 11.65
CA VAL A 388 1.94 3.61 12.54
C VAL A 388 2.77 2.55 11.80
N GLU A 389 2.45 2.29 10.53
CA GLU A 389 3.05 1.28 9.66
C GLU A 389 3.29 1.85 8.27
N TYR A 390 3.77 0.99 7.38
CA TYR A 390 3.95 1.29 5.97
C TYR A 390 2.67 1.88 5.36
N PRO A 391 2.72 3.03 4.66
CA PRO A 391 1.55 3.63 4.04
C PRO A 391 0.84 2.66 3.08
N LEU A 392 -0.45 2.40 3.29
CA LEU A 392 -1.22 1.44 2.46
C LEU A 392 -1.71 2.06 1.15
N TRP A 393 -0.80 2.66 0.38
CA TRP A 393 -1.08 3.22 -0.93
C TRP A 393 -1.10 2.18 -2.08
N TYR A 394 -1.29 0.90 -1.75
CA TYR A 394 -1.58 -0.16 -2.71
C TYR A 394 -2.97 0.03 -3.32
N ALA A 395 -3.14 -0.17 -4.63
CA ALA A 395 -4.43 0.06 -5.29
C ALA A 395 -5.61 -0.71 -4.65
N TYR A 396 -5.38 -1.93 -4.14
CA TYR A 396 -6.39 -2.73 -3.45
C TYR A 396 -6.77 -2.26 -2.03
N PHE A 397 -6.08 -1.25 -1.49
CA PHE A 397 -6.49 -0.52 -0.28
C PHE A 397 -6.85 0.94 -0.58
N LEU A 398 -6.06 1.62 -1.41
CA LEU A 398 -6.29 3.04 -1.71
C LEU A 398 -7.65 3.26 -2.39
N LEU A 399 -8.01 2.48 -3.41
CA LEU A 399 -9.25 2.68 -4.16
C LEU A 399 -10.50 2.41 -3.29
N PRO A 400 -10.58 1.28 -2.55
CA PRO A 400 -11.66 1.08 -1.59
C PRO A 400 -11.73 2.15 -0.50
N ALA A 401 -10.59 2.66 -0.02
CA ALA A 401 -10.55 3.73 0.98
C ALA A 401 -11.05 5.06 0.41
N CYS A 402 -10.67 5.42 -0.82
CA CYS A 402 -11.19 6.59 -1.52
C CYS A 402 -12.71 6.48 -1.77
N PHE A 403 -13.19 5.29 -2.12
CA PHE A 403 -14.61 5.00 -2.27
C PHE A 403 -15.36 5.20 -0.94
N ALA A 404 -14.86 4.60 0.15
CA ALA A 404 -15.41 4.74 1.48
C ALA A 404 -15.38 6.21 1.96
N LEU A 405 -14.31 6.95 1.69
CA LEU A 405 -14.24 8.38 2.03
C LEU A 405 -15.30 9.19 1.28
N GLY A 406 -15.54 8.90 0.00
CA GLY A 406 -16.62 9.52 -0.76
C GLY A 406 -18.02 9.14 -0.28
N LEU A 407 -18.20 7.94 0.27
CA LEU A 407 -19.45 7.51 0.94
C LEU A 407 -19.61 8.10 2.34
N ALA A 408 -18.54 8.36 3.08
CA ALA A 408 -18.60 8.94 4.42
C ALA A 408 -18.99 10.43 4.39
N LEU A 409 -18.54 11.14 3.35
CA LEU A 409 -18.90 12.53 3.10
C LEU A 409 -20.36 12.66 2.63
N PRO A 410 -21.06 13.74 3.03
CA PRO A 410 -22.46 13.94 2.66
C PRO A 410 -22.61 14.10 1.15
N ALA A 411 -23.69 13.54 0.59
CA ALA A 411 -24.06 13.81 -0.78
C ALA A 411 -24.64 15.23 -0.87
N GLU A 412 -24.07 16.06 -1.73
CA GLU A 412 -24.65 17.37 -2.05
C GLU A 412 -25.58 17.23 -3.27
N ALA A 413 -26.78 17.78 -3.17
CA ALA A 413 -27.71 17.81 -4.29
C ALA A 413 -27.12 18.65 -5.44
N PRO A 414 -26.95 18.09 -6.65
CA PRO A 414 -26.38 18.84 -7.76
C PRO A 414 -27.35 19.92 -8.24
N ALA A 415 -26.83 21.12 -8.50
CA ALA A 415 -27.59 22.16 -9.18
C ALA A 415 -27.92 21.79 -10.64
N LYS A 416 -27.05 21.02 -11.31
CA LYS A 416 -27.25 20.45 -12.65
C LYS A 416 -26.62 19.06 -12.72
N PRO A 417 -27.32 18.06 -13.29
CA PRO A 417 -26.76 16.71 -13.44
C PRO A 417 -25.55 16.74 -14.37
N ALA A 418 -24.46 16.12 -13.94
CA ALA A 418 -23.24 16.01 -14.73
C ALA A 418 -23.29 14.80 -15.68
N GLY A 419 -22.67 14.93 -16.86
CA GLY A 419 -22.51 13.82 -17.80
C GLY A 419 -21.58 12.72 -17.26
N ALA A 420 -21.85 11.48 -17.66
CA ALA A 420 -21.18 10.27 -17.20
C ALA A 420 -19.96 9.86 -18.06
N THR A 421 -19.73 10.52 -19.20
CA THR A 421 -18.67 10.17 -20.17
C THR A 421 -17.26 10.08 -19.57
N PRO A 422 -16.82 11.00 -18.68
CA PRO A 422 -15.47 10.93 -18.10
C PRO A 422 -15.20 9.61 -17.38
N TRP A 423 -16.19 9.07 -16.66
CA TRP A 423 -16.04 7.82 -15.92
C TRP A 423 -15.95 6.59 -16.82
N ARG A 424 -16.64 6.60 -17.96
CA ARG A 424 -16.49 5.54 -18.97
C ARG A 424 -15.10 5.56 -19.60
N MET A 425 -14.57 6.74 -19.89
CA MET A 425 -13.22 6.89 -20.46
C MET A 425 -12.15 6.49 -19.45
N ILE A 426 -12.19 7.04 -18.23
CA ILE A 426 -11.23 6.70 -17.17
C ILE A 426 -11.32 5.22 -16.83
N GLY A 427 -12.53 4.68 -16.66
CA GLY A 427 -12.71 3.26 -16.38
C GLY A 427 -12.19 2.36 -17.49
N GLY A 428 -12.46 2.70 -18.75
CA GLY A 428 -11.88 2.01 -19.91
C GLY A 428 -10.36 2.08 -19.95
N LEU A 429 -9.77 3.25 -19.65
CA LEU A 429 -8.31 3.43 -19.55
C LEU A 429 -7.70 2.61 -18.42
N LEU A 430 -8.36 2.49 -17.26
CA LEU A 430 -7.87 1.65 -16.17
C LEU A 430 -7.88 0.16 -16.53
N ILE A 431 -8.94 -0.31 -17.21
CA ILE A 431 -9.03 -1.70 -17.68
C ILE A 431 -7.96 -1.98 -18.75
N ALA A 432 -7.92 -1.17 -19.81
CA ALA A 432 -6.97 -1.34 -20.91
C ALA A 432 -5.53 -1.15 -20.43
N GLY A 433 -5.28 -0.15 -19.58
CA GLY A 433 -3.98 0.12 -18.97
C GLY A 433 -3.51 -1.00 -18.06
N SER A 434 -4.42 -1.63 -17.30
CA SER A 434 -4.07 -2.81 -16.49
C SER A 434 -3.69 -4.01 -17.34
N ALA A 435 -4.43 -4.27 -18.44
CA ALA A 435 -4.09 -5.32 -19.39
C ALA A 435 -2.74 -5.06 -20.08
N PHE A 436 -2.50 -3.82 -20.50
CA PHE A 436 -1.22 -3.40 -21.07
C PHE A 436 -0.08 -3.55 -20.05
N ALA A 437 -0.29 -3.16 -18.79
CA ALA A 437 0.71 -3.29 -17.73
C ALA A 437 1.07 -4.75 -17.44
N VAL A 438 0.12 -5.70 -17.56
CA VAL A 438 0.44 -7.14 -17.47
C VAL A 438 1.42 -7.55 -18.58
N TRP A 439 1.15 -7.15 -19.82
CA TRP A 439 2.03 -7.42 -20.95
C TRP A 439 3.40 -6.74 -20.79
N ASP A 440 3.41 -5.47 -20.40
CA ASP A 440 4.62 -4.68 -20.19
C ASP A 440 5.50 -5.29 -19.08
N TYR A 441 4.87 -5.81 -18.03
CA TYR A 441 5.56 -6.49 -16.93
C TYR A 441 6.25 -7.78 -17.36
N GLN A 442 5.72 -8.51 -18.36
CA GLN A 442 6.35 -9.75 -18.84
C GLN A 442 7.78 -9.52 -19.36
N ARG A 443 8.07 -8.31 -19.88
CA ARG A 443 9.43 -7.92 -20.31
C ARG A 443 10.44 -8.02 -19.17
N VAL A 444 10.00 -7.66 -17.96
CA VAL A 444 10.83 -7.70 -16.75
C VAL A 444 10.78 -9.08 -16.10
N VAL A 445 9.63 -9.76 -16.08
CA VAL A 445 9.54 -11.15 -15.60
C VAL A 445 10.55 -12.03 -16.33
N ALA A 446 10.70 -11.85 -17.63
CA ALA A 446 11.68 -12.58 -18.43
C ALA A 446 13.10 -12.47 -17.86
N ILE A 447 13.48 -11.37 -17.20
CA ILE A 447 14.79 -11.16 -16.57
C ILE A 447 14.99 -12.04 -15.33
N TYR A 448 13.96 -12.14 -14.48
CA TYR A 448 14.04 -12.78 -13.16
C TYR A 448 13.55 -14.24 -13.14
N MET A 449 12.67 -14.59 -14.07
CA MET A 449 12.12 -15.94 -14.27
C MET A 449 12.24 -16.33 -15.75
N PRO A 450 13.48 -16.52 -16.27
CA PRO A 450 13.67 -16.93 -17.65
C PRO A 450 13.07 -18.32 -17.91
N SER A 451 12.44 -18.49 -19.08
CA SER A 451 12.13 -19.81 -19.64
C SER A 451 13.42 -20.55 -20.04
N GLU A 452 13.31 -21.86 -20.32
CA GLU A 452 14.45 -22.66 -20.78
C GLU A 452 15.07 -22.10 -22.08
N ASP A 453 14.22 -21.64 -23.01
CA ASP A 453 14.65 -21.05 -24.29
C ASP A 453 14.86 -19.52 -24.24
N ALA A 454 15.06 -18.95 -23.05
CA ALA A 454 15.16 -17.51 -22.89
C ALA A 454 16.40 -16.93 -23.58
N MET A 455 16.24 -15.73 -24.15
CA MET A 455 17.36 -14.96 -24.68
C MET A 455 18.45 -14.71 -23.62
N PRO A 456 19.70 -14.44 -24.03
CA PRO A 456 20.78 -14.06 -23.11
C PRO A 456 20.39 -12.89 -22.21
N LEU A 457 20.92 -12.88 -20.98
CA LEU A 457 20.56 -11.89 -19.95
C LEU A 457 20.64 -10.44 -20.44
N GLY A 458 21.69 -10.08 -21.19
CA GLY A 458 21.85 -8.72 -21.73
C GLY A 458 20.71 -8.31 -22.68
N ALA A 459 20.23 -9.22 -23.53
CA ALA A 459 19.11 -8.96 -24.43
C ALA A 459 17.79 -8.79 -23.65
N ARG A 460 17.58 -9.61 -22.62
CA ARG A 460 16.41 -9.49 -21.72
C ARG A 460 16.41 -8.18 -20.95
N ILE A 461 17.57 -7.75 -20.44
CA ILE A 461 17.73 -6.45 -19.78
C ILE A 461 17.40 -5.31 -20.75
N ALA A 462 17.95 -5.33 -21.97
CA ALA A 462 17.70 -4.29 -22.96
C ALA A 462 16.21 -4.21 -23.37
N ASP A 463 15.52 -5.36 -23.48
CA ASP A 463 14.08 -5.38 -23.74
C ASP A 463 13.25 -4.90 -22.54
N GLY A 464 13.64 -5.28 -21.31
CA GLY A 464 13.03 -4.81 -20.07
C GLY A 464 13.20 -3.30 -19.84
N GLN A 465 14.31 -2.70 -20.25
CA GLN A 465 14.54 -1.25 -20.16
C GLN A 465 13.59 -0.45 -21.07
N ARG A 466 12.96 -1.09 -22.07
CA ARG A 466 11.91 -0.48 -22.90
C ARG A 466 10.53 -0.49 -22.23
N SER A 467 10.39 -1.12 -21.06
CA SER A 467 9.13 -1.14 -20.33
C SER A 467 8.69 0.26 -19.91
N LEU A 468 7.41 0.57 -20.10
CA LEU A 468 6.86 1.88 -19.74
C LEU A 468 6.72 2.05 -18.23
N PHE A 469 6.27 1.00 -17.53
CA PHE A 469 5.98 1.05 -16.09
C PHE A 469 7.06 0.40 -15.22
N PHE A 470 7.87 -0.50 -15.77
CA PHE A 470 8.75 -1.37 -14.98
C PHE A 470 10.23 -1.32 -15.39
N SER A 471 10.64 -0.36 -16.22
CA SER A 471 12.04 -0.21 -16.66
C SER A 471 13.05 -0.14 -15.51
N HIS A 472 12.67 0.44 -14.36
CA HIS A 472 13.50 0.51 -13.16
C HIS A 472 13.95 -0.88 -12.64
N GLN A 473 13.14 -1.93 -12.86
CA GLN A 473 13.49 -3.30 -12.50
C GLN A 473 14.55 -3.88 -13.44
N ALA A 474 14.49 -3.54 -14.73
CA ALA A 474 15.53 -3.92 -15.68
C ALA A 474 16.82 -3.15 -15.44
N ASP A 475 16.72 -1.87 -15.05
CA ASP A 475 17.86 -1.05 -14.62
C ASP A 475 18.54 -1.63 -13.37
N TYR A 476 17.79 -2.18 -12.41
CA TYR A 476 18.39 -2.90 -11.27
C TYR A 476 19.22 -4.10 -11.73
N ALA A 477 18.67 -4.92 -12.63
CA ALA A 477 19.39 -6.07 -13.17
C ALA A 477 20.63 -5.64 -13.97
N ALA A 478 20.53 -4.55 -14.76
CA ALA A 478 21.66 -3.96 -15.47
C ALA A 478 22.76 -3.50 -14.51
N ALA A 479 22.41 -2.73 -13.49
CA ALA A 479 23.35 -2.18 -12.51
C ALA A 479 24.10 -3.29 -11.73
N THR A 480 23.44 -4.42 -11.45
CA THR A 480 23.96 -5.46 -10.55
C THR A 480 24.47 -6.72 -11.23
N SER A 481 24.34 -6.83 -12.56
CA SER A 481 24.74 -8.02 -13.32
C SER A 481 25.69 -7.71 -14.49
N GLN A 482 25.80 -6.45 -14.91
CA GLN A 482 26.77 -6.04 -15.94
C GLN A 482 28.12 -5.66 -15.32
N PRO A 483 29.23 -5.70 -16.10
CA PRO A 483 30.51 -5.20 -15.63
C PRO A 483 30.42 -3.72 -15.18
N PRO A 484 31.10 -3.32 -14.09
CA PRO A 484 31.11 -1.93 -13.66
C PRO A 484 31.65 -0.99 -14.74
N GLY A 485 30.95 0.12 -14.98
CA GLY A 485 31.27 1.08 -16.03
C GLY A 485 30.13 2.05 -16.32
N PRO A 486 30.22 2.86 -17.40
CA PRO A 486 29.24 3.91 -17.70
C PRO A 486 27.80 3.42 -17.82
N PHE A 487 27.58 2.26 -18.45
CA PHE A 487 26.25 1.69 -18.65
C PHE A 487 25.61 1.25 -17.32
N ALA A 488 26.36 0.52 -16.48
CA ALA A 488 25.89 0.07 -15.18
C ALA A 488 25.68 1.24 -14.21
N LEU A 489 26.53 2.28 -14.27
CA LEU A 489 26.37 3.51 -13.49
C LEU A 489 25.06 4.22 -13.78
N GLU A 490 24.75 4.42 -15.06
CA GLU A 490 23.53 5.08 -15.49
C GLU A 490 22.27 4.28 -15.09
N ALA A 491 22.33 2.95 -15.21
CA ALA A 491 21.26 2.09 -14.70
C ALA A 491 21.12 2.17 -13.16
N ALA A 492 22.23 2.25 -12.43
CA ALA A 492 22.22 2.38 -10.97
C ALA A 492 21.55 3.69 -10.53
N ARG A 493 21.84 4.82 -11.19
CA ARG A 493 21.19 6.11 -10.92
C ARG A 493 19.68 6.06 -11.10
N ARG A 494 19.19 5.45 -12.19
CA ARG A 494 17.75 5.34 -12.45
C ARG A 494 17.04 4.41 -11.48
N THR A 495 17.64 3.26 -11.15
CA THR A 495 16.98 2.27 -10.28
C THR A 495 17.03 2.62 -8.80
N ALA A 496 18.00 3.44 -8.37
CA ALA A 496 18.15 3.87 -6.99
C ALA A 496 16.94 4.64 -6.42
N PHE A 497 16.07 5.19 -7.28
CA PHE A 497 14.79 5.79 -6.84
C PHE A 497 13.73 4.75 -6.46
N ASN A 498 13.87 3.51 -6.92
CA ASN A 498 12.94 2.42 -6.61
C ASN A 498 13.47 1.54 -5.45
N LEU A 499 14.75 1.19 -5.47
CA LEU A 499 15.35 0.31 -4.48
C LEU A 499 16.83 0.64 -4.30
N ILE A 500 17.24 0.86 -3.06
CA ILE A 500 18.64 0.84 -2.65
C ILE A 500 18.84 -0.31 -1.66
N ASP A 501 19.78 -1.19 -1.96
CA ASP A 501 20.23 -2.27 -1.10
C ASP A 501 21.76 -2.38 -1.14
N ALA A 502 22.31 -3.32 -0.35
CA ALA A 502 23.75 -3.53 -0.27
C ALA A 502 24.38 -3.87 -1.62
N ARG A 503 23.68 -4.65 -2.45
CA ARG A 503 24.17 -5.08 -3.76
C ARG A 503 24.26 -3.90 -4.72
N LEU A 504 23.23 -3.06 -4.78
CA LEU A 504 23.22 -1.88 -5.63
C LEU A 504 24.30 -0.89 -5.20
N LEU A 505 24.43 -0.59 -3.90
CA LEU A 505 25.47 0.33 -3.40
C LEU A 505 26.88 -0.13 -3.78
N MET A 506 27.16 -1.43 -3.66
CA MET A 506 28.43 -2.03 -4.05
C MET A 506 28.71 -1.84 -5.56
N HIS A 507 27.79 -2.28 -6.43
CA HIS A 507 28.00 -2.19 -7.89
C HIS A 507 28.01 -0.76 -8.40
N TRP A 508 27.22 0.12 -7.79
CA TRP A 508 27.20 1.54 -8.09
C TRP A 508 28.53 2.19 -7.72
N SER A 509 29.06 1.91 -6.52
CA SER A 509 30.38 2.36 -6.09
C SER A 509 31.49 1.92 -7.05
N GLN A 510 31.50 0.65 -7.46
CA GLN A 510 32.46 0.13 -8.44
C GLN A 510 32.35 0.84 -9.80
N SER A 511 31.13 1.17 -10.24
CA SER A 511 30.90 1.84 -11.52
C SER A 511 31.33 3.31 -11.49
N LEU A 512 31.18 4.01 -10.35
CA LEU A 512 31.71 5.36 -10.15
C LEU A 512 33.25 5.36 -10.25
N GLU A 513 33.93 4.43 -9.58
CA GLU A 513 35.39 4.32 -9.65
C GLU A 513 35.86 4.07 -11.10
N LYS A 514 35.21 3.13 -11.82
CA LYS A 514 35.55 2.83 -13.22
C LYS A 514 35.33 3.99 -14.19
N THR A 515 34.46 4.92 -13.83
CA THR A 515 34.20 6.14 -14.61
C THR A 515 35.02 7.34 -14.15
N GLY A 516 35.89 7.16 -13.16
CA GLY A 516 36.82 8.18 -12.66
C GLY A 516 36.33 8.94 -11.42
N ASP A 517 35.11 8.71 -10.95
CA ASP A 517 34.57 9.32 -9.73
C ASP A 517 34.92 8.50 -8.48
N VAL A 518 36.19 8.56 -8.10
CA VAL A 518 36.71 7.85 -6.93
C VAL A 518 36.09 8.34 -5.62
N GLN A 519 35.74 9.63 -5.53
CA GLN A 519 35.15 10.19 -4.31
C GLN A 519 33.70 9.74 -4.13
N GLY A 520 32.90 9.75 -5.19
CA GLY A 520 31.56 9.18 -5.18
C GLY A 520 31.58 7.68 -4.86
N ALA A 521 32.54 6.94 -5.41
CA ALA A 521 32.73 5.52 -5.10
C ALA A 521 32.98 5.29 -3.60
N ARG A 522 33.90 6.05 -2.99
CA ARG A 522 34.18 5.98 -1.55
C ARG A 522 32.99 6.38 -0.71
N PHE A 523 32.25 7.41 -1.11
CA PHE A 523 31.06 7.86 -0.40
C PHE A 523 29.97 6.78 -0.36
N LEU A 524 29.69 6.12 -1.48
CA LEU A 524 28.75 5.00 -1.50
C LEU A 524 29.24 3.81 -0.66
N ALA A 525 30.55 3.56 -0.63
CA ALA A 525 31.13 2.55 0.23
C ALA A 525 30.97 2.90 1.72
N ASP A 526 31.15 4.18 2.10
CA ASP A 526 30.89 4.66 3.46
C ASP A 526 29.42 4.47 3.84
N ARG A 527 28.49 4.81 2.95
CA ARG A 527 27.05 4.52 3.15
C ARG A 527 26.80 3.04 3.35
N LEU A 528 27.40 2.18 2.53
CA LEU A 528 27.26 0.73 2.66
C LEU A 528 27.74 0.20 4.03
N ARG A 529 28.87 0.72 4.56
CA ARG A 529 29.39 0.34 5.88
C ARG A 529 28.39 0.61 7.01
N GLU A 530 27.63 1.69 6.91
CA GLU A 530 26.64 2.06 7.95
C GLU A 530 25.52 1.02 8.11
N PHE A 531 25.21 0.27 7.04
CA PHE A 531 24.15 -0.75 7.07
C PHE A 531 24.60 -2.08 7.69
N ARG A 532 25.90 -2.30 7.96
CA ARG A 532 26.44 -3.53 8.58
C ARG A 532 25.85 -4.81 7.97
N ASN A 533 25.82 -4.84 6.65
CA ASN A 533 25.17 -5.89 5.89
C ASN A 533 26.20 -6.96 5.51
N PRO A 534 25.92 -8.27 5.68
CA PRO A 534 26.87 -9.34 5.38
C PRO A 534 27.45 -9.28 3.96
N THR A 535 26.68 -8.85 2.96
CA THR A 535 27.17 -8.65 1.59
C THR A 535 28.24 -7.56 1.53
N GLY A 536 28.05 -6.46 2.25
CA GLY A 536 29.02 -5.38 2.36
C GLY A 536 30.26 -5.81 3.15
N ASP A 537 30.07 -6.48 4.29
CA ASP A 537 31.17 -6.94 5.14
C ASP A 537 32.10 -7.90 4.39
N ASN A 538 31.52 -8.86 3.64
CA ASN A 538 32.29 -9.77 2.79
C ASN A 538 33.04 -9.04 1.68
N TRP A 539 32.46 -7.98 1.10
CA TRP A 539 33.15 -7.17 0.09
C TRP A 539 34.31 -6.39 0.70
N PHE A 540 34.15 -5.83 1.91
CA PHE A 540 35.19 -5.07 2.59
C PHE A 540 36.29 -5.92 3.22
N ALA A 541 36.13 -7.25 3.34
CA ALA A 541 37.18 -8.14 3.82
C ALA A 541 38.48 -8.05 3.00
N ALA A 542 38.39 -7.70 1.72
CA ALA A 542 39.56 -7.43 0.87
C ALA A 542 40.37 -6.20 1.30
N CYS A 543 39.79 -5.28 2.09
CA CYS A 543 40.50 -4.13 2.65
C CYS A 543 41.39 -4.49 3.84
N GLU A 544 41.16 -5.64 4.49
CA GLU A 544 41.92 -6.10 5.65
C GLU A 544 43.18 -6.89 5.22
N ASN A 545 43.13 -7.54 4.05
CA ASN A 545 44.24 -8.32 3.50
C ASN A 545 45.22 -7.45 2.70
N THR A 546 46.22 -6.89 3.37
CA THR A 546 47.30 -6.08 2.75
C THR A 546 48.25 -6.86 1.82
N ALA A 547 48.12 -8.20 1.76
CA ALA A 547 49.04 -9.08 1.05
C ALA A 547 48.59 -9.50 -0.37
N SER A 548 47.39 -9.15 -0.83
CA SER A 548 46.89 -9.53 -2.17
C SER A 548 46.09 -8.41 -2.85
N ALA A 549 46.56 -8.02 -4.04
CA ALA A 549 46.03 -6.96 -4.92
C ALA A 549 46.19 -5.52 -4.39
N PRO A 550 46.27 -4.50 -5.28
CA PRO A 550 46.20 -3.11 -4.83
C PRO A 550 44.86 -2.89 -4.11
N ALA A 551 44.93 -2.32 -2.91
CA ALA A 551 43.75 -2.04 -2.09
C ALA A 551 42.72 -1.25 -2.90
N MET A 552 41.47 -1.73 -2.90
CA MET A 552 40.36 -1.05 -3.58
C MET A 552 40.25 0.39 -3.09
N SER A 553 39.96 1.35 -3.97
CA SER A 553 39.90 2.76 -3.56
C SER A 553 38.83 3.02 -2.49
N GLN A 554 37.78 2.19 -2.48
CA GLN A 554 36.68 2.17 -1.53
C GLN A 554 37.11 1.78 -0.11
N CYS A 555 38.31 1.20 0.09
CA CYS A 555 38.84 0.88 1.42
C CYS A 555 39.14 2.13 2.26
N LEU A 556 39.35 3.27 1.59
CA LEU A 556 39.53 4.56 2.25
C LEU A 556 38.18 5.29 2.35
N PRO A 557 37.95 6.07 3.42
CA PRO A 557 36.77 6.91 3.53
C PRO A 557 36.77 8.00 2.46
N ALA A 558 35.58 8.51 2.12
CA ALA A 558 35.44 9.69 1.29
C ALA A 558 36.14 10.89 1.95
N SER A 559 36.95 11.61 1.19
CA SER A 559 37.70 12.77 1.71
C SER A 559 36.92 14.08 1.69
N ALA A 560 35.74 14.10 1.06
CA ALA A 560 34.89 15.27 0.93
C ALA A 560 33.46 14.96 1.39
N VAL A 561 32.76 15.99 1.87
CA VAL A 561 31.32 15.92 2.11
C VAL A 561 30.62 15.97 0.75
N ILE A 562 30.00 14.85 0.36
CA ILE A 562 29.23 14.74 -0.88
C ILE A 562 27.75 14.89 -0.55
N ASP A 563 27.08 15.81 -1.25
CA ASP A 563 25.61 15.92 -1.21
C ASP A 563 25.02 14.78 -2.07
N TRP A 564 24.10 14.01 -1.51
CA TRP A 564 23.41 12.93 -2.21
C TRP A 564 22.75 13.38 -3.52
N ARG A 565 22.41 14.67 -3.66
CA ARG A 565 21.85 15.23 -4.91
C ARG A 565 22.80 15.16 -6.10
N THR A 566 24.12 15.12 -5.88
CA THR A 566 25.10 15.02 -6.97
C THR A 566 25.18 13.61 -7.56
N LEU A 567 24.57 12.63 -6.89
CA LEU A 567 24.51 11.23 -7.33
C LEU A 567 23.24 10.91 -8.13
N ARG A 568 22.41 11.92 -8.41
CA ARG A 568 21.24 11.77 -9.29
C ARG A 568 21.62 11.37 -10.71
#